data_AF-A0A7S0MR21-F1
#
_entry.id   AF-A0A7S0MR21-F1
#
_cell.length_a   1.000
_cell.length_b   1.000
_cell.length_c   1.000
_cell.angle_alpha   90.00
_cell.angle_beta   90.00
_cell.angle_gamma   90.00
#
_symmetry.space_group_name_H-M   'P 1'
#
loop_
_entity.id
_entity.type
_entity.pdbx_description
1 polymer ?
#
loop_
_entity_poly.entity_id
_entity_poly.type
_entity_poly.pdbx_seq_one_letter_code
_entity_poly.pdbx_strand_id
1 'polypeptide(L)'
;IPRWPFGGDGRPYVLFIDEANELTTLASNDKETFRSFLSFIVRISKQDQRLHVLFASSDSLYVQWLTSCFGLKFEHVNTITLGDLPKAEAYRYFEHVIKTKHPEAKRELFPNEADFDKVFSITGGRMMYIKQYVGYVARSGSQPTVETS
;
A
#
# COMPACT_ATOMS: atom_id res chain seq x y z
N ILE A 1 -4.17 -38.47 -6.43
CA ILE A 1 -2.90 -37.78 -6.08
C ILE A 1 -3.18 -36.28 -6.07
N PRO A 2 -3.24 -35.55 -4.95
CA PRO A 2 -3.33 -34.10 -5.04
C PRO A 2 -1.92 -33.54 -5.25
N ARG A 3 -1.64 -33.14 -6.50
CA ARG A 3 -0.51 -32.28 -6.84
C ARG A 3 -0.79 -30.90 -6.25
N TRP A 4 0.00 -30.43 -5.30
CA TRP A 4 -0.03 -29.01 -4.95
C TRP A 4 1.32 -28.48 -4.46
N PRO A 5 2.06 -27.83 -5.36
CA PRO A 5 2.96 -26.76 -4.95
C PRO A 5 2.69 -25.45 -5.70
N PHE A 6 1.84 -25.46 -6.73
CA PHE A 6 1.69 -24.35 -7.67
C PHE A 6 0.27 -24.27 -8.25
N GLY A 7 -0.13 -23.08 -8.70
CA GLY A 7 -1.29 -22.86 -9.55
C GLY A 7 -1.21 -23.67 -10.85
N GLY A 8 -2.31 -23.68 -11.62
CA GLY A 8 -2.36 -24.36 -12.92
C GLY A 8 -1.26 -23.91 -13.91
N ASP A 9 -0.57 -22.80 -13.61
CA ASP A 9 0.51 -22.18 -14.37
C ASP A 9 1.91 -22.36 -13.74
N GLY A 10 2.07 -23.10 -12.64
CA GLY A 10 3.36 -23.28 -11.98
C GLY A 10 3.77 -22.17 -11.01
N ARG A 11 2.88 -21.22 -10.67
CA ARG A 11 3.18 -20.13 -9.71
C ARG A 11 2.73 -20.47 -8.29
N PRO A 12 3.49 -20.07 -7.25
CA PRO A 12 3.08 -20.33 -5.87
C PRO A 12 1.84 -19.49 -5.51
N TYR A 13 0.99 -20.03 -4.65
CA TYR A 13 -0.18 -19.32 -4.17
C TYR A 13 0.23 -18.16 -3.26
N VAL A 14 -0.59 -17.11 -3.21
CA VAL A 14 -0.40 -15.95 -2.34
C VAL A 14 -1.64 -15.73 -1.49
N LEU A 15 -1.48 -15.64 -0.18
CA LEU A 15 -2.48 -15.13 0.76
C LEU A 15 -2.12 -13.70 1.11
N PHE A 16 -2.99 -12.77 0.73
CA PHE A 16 -2.85 -11.36 1.04
C PHE A 16 -3.89 -10.97 2.09
N ILE A 17 -3.42 -10.41 3.20
CA ILE A 17 -4.27 -9.92 4.30
C ILE A 17 -4.03 -8.42 4.40
N ASP A 18 -5.04 -7.67 3.97
CA ASP A 18 -5.08 -6.21 4.09
C ASP A 18 -5.56 -5.80 5.49
N GLU A 19 -5.16 -4.61 5.94
CA GLU A 19 -5.41 -4.09 7.30
C GLU A 19 -5.10 -5.12 8.41
N ALA A 20 -3.94 -5.78 8.30
CA ALA A 20 -3.51 -6.85 9.19
C ALA A 20 -3.38 -6.42 10.66
N ASN A 21 -3.29 -5.11 10.94
CA ASN A 21 -3.37 -4.53 12.27
C ASN A 21 -4.69 -4.84 12.99
N GLU A 22 -5.78 -5.10 12.28
CA GLU A 22 -7.04 -5.52 12.90
C GLU A 22 -6.92 -6.87 13.62
N LEU A 23 -5.95 -7.71 13.23
CA LEU A 23 -5.66 -8.97 13.92
C LEU A 23 -5.12 -8.75 15.34
N THR A 24 -4.65 -7.55 15.68
CA THR A 24 -4.26 -7.20 17.06
C THR A 24 -5.45 -7.26 18.01
N THR A 25 -6.66 -6.95 17.52
CA THR A 25 -7.92 -7.06 18.27
C THR A 25 -8.24 -8.52 18.57
N LEU A 26 -8.05 -9.41 17.59
CA LEU A 26 -8.20 -10.85 17.78
C LEU A 26 -7.24 -11.37 18.85
N ALA A 27 -5.97 -10.98 18.78
CA ALA A 27 -4.97 -11.36 19.76
C ALA A 27 -5.23 -10.79 21.17
N SER A 28 -5.88 -9.63 21.27
CA SER A 28 -6.26 -9.04 22.55
C SER A 28 -7.39 -9.82 23.22
N ASN A 29 -8.32 -10.35 22.44
CA ASN A 29 -9.47 -11.11 22.92
C ASN A 29 -9.15 -12.60 23.16
N ASP A 30 -8.37 -13.21 22.27
CA ASP A 30 -7.98 -14.62 22.35
C ASP A 30 -6.56 -14.85 21.81
N LYS A 31 -5.60 -14.84 22.75
CA LYS A 31 -4.17 -15.03 22.44
C LYS A 31 -3.85 -16.41 21.89
N GLU A 32 -4.54 -17.45 22.34
CA GLU A 32 -4.24 -18.84 21.94
C GLU A 32 -4.72 -19.12 20.52
N THR A 33 -5.91 -18.62 20.15
CA THR A 33 -6.40 -18.69 18.77
C THR A 33 -5.46 -17.95 17.83
N PHE A 34 -5.02 -16.75 18.19
CA PHE A 34 -4.09 -15.99 17.36
C PHE A 34 -2.71 -16.66 17.24
N ARG A 35 -2.19 -17.27 18.31
CA ARG A 35 -0.95 -18.08 18.26
C ARG A 35 -1.07 -19.27 17.32
N SER A 36 -2.20 -19.96 17.37
CA SER A 36 -2.50 -21.10 16.50
C SER A 36 -2.55 -20.66 15.03
N PHE A 37 -3.18 -19.51 14.77
CA PHE A 37 -3.19 -18.90 13.43
C PHE A 37 -1.78 -18.56 12.94
N LEU A 38 -0.95 -17.88 13.74
CA LEU A 38 0.42 -17.55 13.34
C LEU A 38 1.28 -18.80 13.11
N SER A 39 1.13 -19.83 13.95
CA SER A 39 1.84 -21.10 13.78
C SER A 39 1.46 -21.78 12.47
N PHE A 40 0.18 -21.72 12.10
CA PHE A 40 -0.30 -22.17 10.79
C PHE A 40 0.33 -21.38 9.64
N ILE A 41 0.41 -20.05 9.75
CA ILE A 41 1.04 -19.19 8.74
C ILE A 41 2.54 -19.52 8.57
N VAL A 42 3.28 -19.70 9.66
CA VAL A 42 4.71 -20.07 9.60
C VAL A 42 4.89 -21.44 8.94
N ARG A 43 4.06 -22.43 9.33
CA ARG A 43 4.12 -23.77 8.75
C ARG A 43 3.87 -23.73 7.24
N ILE A 44 2.81 -23.07 6.78
CA ILE A 44 2.46 -23.11 5.36
C ILE A 44 3.41 -22.29 4.47
N SER A 45 3.99 -21.22 5.02
CA SER A 45 4.84 -20.29 4.25
C SER A 45 6.31 -20.62 4.26
N LYS A 46 6.87 -21.02 5.41
CA LYS A 46 8.31 -21.27 5.55
C LYS A 46 8.68 -22.74 5.53
N GLN A 47 7.89 -23.59 6.19
CA GLN A 47 8.21 -25.02 6.34
C GLN A 47 7.74 -25.79 5.11
N ASP A 48 6.45 -25.71 4.81
CA ASP A 48 5.83 -26.44 3.70
C ASP A 48 6.04 -25.72 2.35
N GLN A 49 6.38 -24.42 2.36
CA GLN A 49 6.57 -23.55 1.18
C GLN A 49 5.43 -23.64 0.15
N ARG A 50 4.19 -23.83 0.63
CA ARG A 50 3.01 -24.00 -0.24
C ARG A 50 2.33 -22.68 -0.60
N LEU A 51 2.60 -21.63 0.16
CA LEU A 51 1.87 -20.36 0.12
C LEU A 51 2.77 -19.21 0.55
N HIS A 52 2.87 -18.15 -0.23
CA HIS A 52 3.41 -16.89 0.25
C HIS A 52 2.33 -16.13 1.03
N VAL A 53 2.69 -15.56 2.17
CA VAL A 53 1.76 -14.77 2.99
C VAL A 53 2.28 -13.35 3.05
N LEU A 54 1.43 -12.40 2.68
CA LEU A 54 1.69 -10.97 2.74
C LEU A 54 0.67 -10.32 3.68
N PHE A 55 1.20 -9.60 4.67
CA PHE A 55 0.41 -8.73 5.53
C PHE A 55 0.63 -7.28 5.09
N ALA A 56 -0.45 -6.56 4.83
CA ALA A 56 -0.43 -5.12 4.62
C ALA A 56 -1.09 -4.44 5.81
N SER A 57 -0.52 -3.32 6.25
CA SER A 57 -1.07 -2.51 7.32
C SER A 57 -0.65 -1.06 7.13
N SER A 58 -1.56 -0.16 7.46
CA SER A 58 -1.28 1.27 7.56
C SER A 58 -0.61 1.67 8.88
N ASP A 59 -0.62 0.78 9.88
CA ASP A 59 -0.02 1.02 11.19
C ASP A 59 1.44 0.54 11.27
N SER A 60 2.36 1.49 11.36
CA SER A 60 3.79 1.22 11.51
C SER A 60 4.15 0.44 12.79
N LEU A 61 3.32 0.50 13.84
CA LEU A 61 3.55 -0.20 15.10
C LEU A 61 3.18 -1.68 15.01
N TYR A 62 2.48 -2.11 13.95
CA TYR A 62 2.06 -3.49 13.78
C TYR A 62 3.24 -4.48 13.76
N VAL A 63 4.33 -4.13 13.07
CA VAL A 63 5.53 -4.97 12.99
C VAL A 63 6.23 -5.08 14.36
N GLN A 64 6.29 -3.97 15.09
CA GLN A 64 6.84 -3.95 16.45
C GLN A 64 5.97 -4.81 17.38
N TRP A 65 4.65 -4.67 17.31
CA TRP A 65 3.70 -5.46 18.08
C TRP A 65 3.83 -6.96 17.80
N LEU A 66 3.92 -7.37 16.53
CA LEU A 66 4.13 -8.77 16.13
C LEU A 66 5.40 -9.37 16.77
N THR A 67 6.47 -8.58 16.79
CA THR A 67 7.77 -9.01 17.33
C THR A 67 7.72 -9.09 18.86
N SER A 68 7.14 -8.08 19.52
CA SER A 68 7.08 -8.00 20.99
C SER A 68 6.12 -9.01 21.63
N CYS A 69 4.95 -9.24 21.05
CA CYS A 69 3.93 -10.10 21.68
C CYS A 69 4.18 -11.60 21.50
N PHE A 70 4.90 -12.00 20.45
CA PHE A 70 5.00 -13.41 20.07
C PHE A 70 6.42 -13.95 19.95
N GLY A 71 7.45 -13.14 20.25
CA GLY A 71 8.84 -13.57 20.15
C GLY A 71 9.22 -14.06 18.76
N LEU A 72 8.43 -13.69 17.74
CA LEU A 72 8.78 -13.88 16.34
C LEU A 72 10.09 -13.12 16.13
N LYS A 73 11.19 -13.86 16.05
CA LYS A 73 12.47 -13.28 15.70
C LYS A 73 12.29 -12.54 14.37
N PHE A 74 12.89 -11.36 14.24
CA PHE A 74 12.86 -10.57 13.01
C PHE A 74 13.25 -11.38 11.76
N GLU A 75 14.03 -12.45 11.92
CA GLU A 75 14.37 -13.43 10.87
C GLU A 75 13.14 -14.11 10.21
N HIS A 76 11.98 -14.07 10.88
CA HIS A 76 10.75 -14.65 10.36
C HIS A 76 9.93 -13.70 9.46
N VAL A 77 10.21 -12.40 9.46
CA VAL A 77 9.39 -11.41 8.75
C VAL A 77 10.27 -10.54 7.85
N ASN A 78 9.88 -10.40 6.58
CA ASN A 78 10.47 -9.40 5.69
C ASN A 78 9.51 -8.22 5.59
N THR A 79 9.96 -7.04 6.00
CA THR A 79 9.14 -5.82 6.04
C THR A 79 9.53 -4.89 4.91
N ILE A 80 8.54 -4.46 4.13
CA ILE A 80 8.68 -3.42 3.11
C ILE A 80 7.81 -2.24 3.55
N THR A 81 8.44 -1.09 3.78
CA THR A 81 7.71 0.15 4.10
C THR A 81 7.47 0.93 2.82
N LEU A 82 6.21 1.21 2.51
CA LEU A 82 5.82 2.06 1.40
C LEU A 82 5.53 3.46 1.94
N GLY A 83 6.40 4.42 1.58
CA GLY A 83 6.24 5.83 1.92
C GLY A 83 5.64 6.65 0.79
N ASP A 84 5.44 7.94 1.08
CA ASP A 84 5.04 8.92 0.08
C ASP A 84 6.14 9.09 -0.99
N LEU A 85 5.74 9.31 -2.24
CA LEU A 85 6.69 9.51 -3.34
C LEU A 85 7.56 10.76 -3.10
N PRO A 86 8.88 10.69 -3.31
CA PRO A 86 9.73 11.88 -3.41
C PRO A 86 9.22 12.82 -4.51
N LYS A 87 9.49 14.12 -4.39
CA LYS A 87 8.98 15.15 -5.31
C LYS A 87 9.22 14.81 -6.79
N ALA A 88 10.40 14.30 -7.14
CA ALA A 88 10.73 13.91 -8.52
C ALA A 88 9.90 12.71 -9.03
N GLU A 89 9.62 11.73 -8.18
CA GLU A 89 8.78 10.59 -8.53
C GLU A 89 7.29 10.97 -8.57
N ALA A 90 6.85 11.80 -7.63
CA ALA A 90 5.52 12.38 -7.61
C ALA A 90 5.25 13.18 -8.90
N TYR A 91 6.23 13.94 -9.40
CA TYR A 91 6.12 14.66 -10.68
C TYR A 91 5.95 13.70 -11.86
N ARG A 92 6.76 12.63 -11.92
CA ARG A 92 6.63 11.60 -12.97
C ARG A 92 5.27 10.92 -12.92
N TYR A 93 4.78 10.62 -11.72
CA TYR A 93 3.46 10.03 -11.54
C TYR A 93 2.34 11.00 -11.93
N PHE A 94 2.44 12.28 -11.54
CA PHE A 94 1.52 13.34 -11.95
C PHE A 94 1.44 13.45 -13.48
N GLU A 95 2.59 13.53 -14.16
CA GLU A 95 2.66 13.52 -15.62
C GLU A 95 2.02 12.26 -16.22
N HIS A 96 2.26 11.09 -15.62
CA HIS A 96 1.69 9.83 -16.06
C HIS A 96 0.16 9.82 -15.93
N VAL A 97 -0.38 10.31 -14.81
CA VAL A 97 -1.83 10.42 -14.59
C VAL A 97 -2.46 11.33 -15.64
N ILE A 98 -1.89 12.50 -15.88
CA ILE A 98 -2.39 13.42 -16.91
C ILE A 98 -2.35 12.75 -18.29
N LYS A 99 -1.20 12.21 -18.70
CA LYS A 99 -1.01 11.60 -20.03
C LYS A 99 -1.97 10.43 -20.28
N THR A 100 -2.26 9.62 -19.25
CA THR A 100 -3.05 8.38 -19.41
C THR A 100 -4.54 8.54 -19.12
N LYS A 101 -4.94 9.49 -18.29
CA LYS A 101 -6.33 9.66 -17.86
C LYS A 101 -7.00 10.92 -18.38
N HIS A 102 -6.22 11.98 -18.62
CA HIS A 102 -6.72 13.30 -19.00
C HIS A 102 -5.77 13.99 -20.00
N PRO A 103 -5.51 13.39 -21.19
CA PRO A 103 -4.56 13.94 -22.15
C PRO A 103 -4.91 15.36 -22.59
N GLU A 104 -6.19 15.71 -22.63
CA GLU A 104 -6.73 17.04 -22.91
C GLU A 104 -6.39 18.07 -21.82
N ALA A 105 -6.29 17.65 -20.56
CA ALA A 105 -6.05 18.56 -19.44
C ALA A 105 -4.62 19.12 -19.39
N LYS A 106 -3.64 18.46 -20.05
CA LYS A 106 -2.22 18.80 -19.89
C LYS A 106 -1.89 20.24 -20.28
N ARG A 107 -2.46 20.75 -21.37
CA ARG A 107 -2.10 22.08 -21.91
C ARG A 107 -2.97 23.21 -21.38
N GLU A 108 -4.23 22.93 -21.10
CA GLU A 108 -5.20 23.96 -20.72
C GLU A 108 -5.27 24.17 -19.19
N LEU A 109 -5.14 23.09 -18.41
CA LEU A 109 -5.36 23.12 -16.95
C LEU A 109 -4.07 23.08 -16.13
N PHE A 110 -2.97 22.60 -16.73
CA PHE A 110 -1.64 22.50 -16.11
C PHE A 110 -0.55 23.04 -17.04
N PRO A 111 -0.60 24.33 -17.42
CA PRO A 111 0.27 24.91 -18.44
C PRO A 111 1.77 24.90 -18.10
N ASN A 112 2.16 24.82 -16.82
CA ASN A 112 3.57 24.88 -16.43
C ASN A 112 3.93 23.96 -15.26
N GLU A 113 5.24 23.83 -14.99
CA GLU A 113 5.75 23.03 -13.86
C GLU A 113 5.40 23.63 -12.49
N ALA A 114 5.14 24.94 -12.40
CA ALA A 114 4.73 25.58 -11.14
C ALA A 114 3.32 25.13 -10.69
N ASP A 115 2.48 24.63 -11.61
CA ASP A 115 1.22 23.99 -11.26
C ASP A 115 1.45 22.69 -10.47
N PHE A 116 2.51 21.94 -10.78
CA PHE A 116 2.85 20.75 -10.00
C PHE A 116 3.30 21.11 -8.59
N ASP A 117 4.06 22.20 -8.41
CA ASP A 117 4.47 22.63 -7.07
C ASP A 117 3.27 22.91 -6.16
N LYS A 118 2.19 23.49 -6.71
CA LYS A 118 0.91 23.68 -6.01
C LYS A 118 0.19 22.35 -5.73
N VAL A 119 0.20 21.42 -6.68
CA VAL A 119 -0.36 20.07 -6.47
C VAL A 119 0.40 19.36 -5.34
N PHE A 120 1.72 19.41 -5.36
CA PHE A 120 2.60 18.75 -4.41
C PHE A 120 2.50 19.38 -3.01
N SER A 121 2.30 20.70 -2.90
CA SER A 121 2.09 21.33 -1.59
C SER A 121 0.79 20.89 -0.90
N ILE A 122 -0.23 20.50 -1.67
CA ILE A 122 -1.51 20.02 -1.15
C ILE A 122 -1.50 18.50 -0.94
N THR A 123 -0.93 17.75 -1.87
CA THR A 123 -1.05 16.29 -1.92
C THR A 123 0.18 15.56 -1.38
N GLY A 124 1.31 16.25 -1.25
CA GLY A 124 2.61 15.64 -1.02
C GLY A 124 2.96 14.62 -2.08
N GLY A 125 3.56 13.51 -1.66
CA GLY A 125 3.88 12.36 -2.51
C GLY A 125 2.78 11.31 -2.63
N ARG A 126 1.57 11.58 -2.12
CA ARG A 126 0.50 10.56 -2.03
C ARG A 126 -0.17 10.36 -3.38
N MET A 127 0.12 9.23 -4.02
CA MET A 127 -0.39 8.88 -5.35
C MET A 127 -1.92 8.96 -5.47
N MET A 128 -2.65 8.55 -4.43
CA MET A 128 -4.12 8.63 -4.42
C MET A 128 -4.60 10.09 -4.49
N TYR A 129 -4.00 10.98 -3.71
CA TYR A 129 -4.38 12.39 -3.67
C TYR A 129 -3.96 13.14 -4.93
N ILE A 130 -2.77 12.86 -5.47
CA ILE A 130 -2.34 13.40 -6.78
C ILE A 130 -3.37 13.04 -7.85
N LYS A 131 -3.78 11.75 -7.91
CA LYS A 131 -4.78 11.27 -8.88
C LYS A 131 -6.14 11.95 -8.69
N GLN A 132 -6.61 12.09 -7.45
CA GLN A 132 -7.88 12.75 -7.15
C GLN A 132 -7.86 14.23 -7.49
N TYR A 133 -6.75 14.93 -7.19
CA TYR A 133 -6.59 16.35 -7.51
C TYR A 133 -6.65 16.57 -9.02
N VAL A 134 -5.86 15.83 -9.80
CA VAL A 134 -5.87 15.92 -11.26
C VAL A 134 -7.27 15.62 -11.81
N GLY A 135 -7.90 14.54 -11.33
CA GLY A 135 -9.26 14.19 -11.76
C GLY A 135 -10.33 15.18 -11.32
N TYR A 136 -10.12 15.94 -10.24
CA TYR A 136 -11.00 17.04 -9.85
C TYR A 136 -10.85 18.19 -10.84
N VAL A 137 -9.63 18.69 -11.05
CA VAL A 137 -9.36 19.82 -11.95
C VAL A 137 -9.82 19.52 -13.38
N ALA A 138 -9.57 18.30 -13.87
CA ALA A 138 -10.02 17.88 -15.20
C ALA A 138 -11.56 17.89 -15.37
N ARG A 139 -12.32 17.68 -14.29
CA ARG A 139 -13.79 17.70 -14.31
C ARG A 139 -14.37 19.09 -14.04
N SER A 140 -13.76 19.86 -13.15
CA SER A 140 -14.25 21.19 -12.76
C SER A 140 -13.77 22.31 -13.69
N GLY A 141 -12.69 22.08 -14.44
CA GLY A 141 -12.00 23.12 -15.20
C GLY A 141 -11.36 24.20 -14.33
N SER A 142 -11.32 24.02 -13.02
CA SER A 142 -10.84 25.02 -12.05
C SER A 142 -9.99 24.35 -10.97
N GLN A 143 -8.87 25.00 -10.62
CA GLN A 143 -8.02 24.54 -9.53
C GLN A 143 -8.69 24.81 -8.17
N PRO A 144 -8.63 23.88 -7.20
CA PRO A 144 -9.06 24.16 -5.83
C PRO A 144 -8.35 25.40 -5.28
N THR A 145 -9.13 26.36 -4.77
CA THR A 145 -8.64 27.46 -3.94
C THR A 145 -8.42 26.93 -2.54
N VAL A 146 -7.18 26.99 -2.07
CA VAL A 146 -6.87 26.80 -0.64
C VAL A 146 -7.08 28.15 0.01
N GLU A 147 -8.23 28.36 0.67
CA GLU A 147 -8.36 29.49 1.60
C GLU A 147 -7.46 29.20 2.80
N THR A 148 -6.33 29.90 2.86
CA THR A 148 -5.52 29.94 4.07
C THR A 148 -6.23 30.81 5.10
N SER A 149 -6.90 30.18 6.05
CA SER A 149 -7.39 30.81 7.29
C SER A 149 -6.25 31.10 8.26
#